data_AF-A0A2S9JDK6-F1
#
_entry.id   AF-A0A2S9JDK6-F1
#
_cell.length_a   1.000
_cell.length_b   1.000
_cell.length_c   1.000
_cell.angle_alpha   90.00
_cell.angle_beta   90.00
_cell.angle_gamma   90.00
#
_symmetry.space_group_name_H-M   'P 1'
#
loop_
_entity.id
_entity.type
_entity.pdbx_description
1 polymer ?
#
loop_
_entity_poly.entity_id
_entity_poly.type
_entity_poly.pdbx_seq_one_letter_code
_entity_poly.pdbx_strand_id
1 'polypeptide(L)'
;MSAHIEITDTAAFDLAQGIADTQKAKLREQQLHQISDDDMQIGETWFVWGIFSAITDDRARQQKLLADYLARKIQPRGDIAKIVRDTLALDSEGNQLFNAISTAGRQAYHEDGDHHLSKIAAIFLNAIKNH
;
A
#
# COMPACT_ATOMS: atom_id res chain seq x y z
N MET A 1 6.80 6.32 -32.11
CA MET A 1 5.50 6.30 -31.41
C MET A 1 5.61 5.25 -30.32
N SER A 2 5.91 5.66 -29.09
CA SER A 2 5.93 4.72 -27.96
C SER A 2 4.49 4.55 -27.52
N ALA A 3 3.91 3.37 -27.77
CA ALA A 3 2.63 3.02 -27.19
C ALA A 3 2.83 3.01 -25.66
N HIS A 4 2.32 4.03 -24.97
CA HIS A 4 2.11 3.94 -23.54
C HIS A 4 1.09 2.81 -23.34
N ILE A 5 1.57 1.63 -22.98
CA ILE A 5 0.70 0.55 -22.55
C ILE A 5 0.13 1.00 -21.22
N GLU A 6 -1.09 1.53 -21.23
CA GLU A 6 -1.81 1.82 -19.99
C GLU A 6 -2.07 0.47 -19.31
N ILE A 7 -1.46 0.30 -18.13
CA ILE A 7 -1.74 -0.84 -17.25
C ILE A 7 -3.24 -0.85 -16.98
N THR A 8 -3.93 -1.95 -17.21
CA THR A 8 -5.37 -2.07 -16.92
C THR A 8 -5.62 -2.10 -15.42
N ASP A 9 -6.85 -1.83 -14.98
CA ASP A 9 -7.16 -1.86 -13.55
C ASP A 9 -6.93 -3.25 -12.92
N THR A 10 -7.21 -4.33 -13.67
CA THR A 10 -6.92 -5.70 -13.24
C THR A 10 -5.41 -5.93 -13.10
N ALA A 11 -4.61 -5.51 -14.08
CA ALA A 11 -3.16 -5.65 -14.02
C ALA A 11 -2.56 -4.81 -12.88
N ALA A 12 -3.10 -3.62 -12.63
CA ALA A 12 -2.68 -2.79 -11.50
C ALA A 12 -2.98 -3.47 -10.16
N PHE A 13 -4.16 -4.09 -10.03
CA PHE A 13 -4.52 -4.88 -8.85
C PHE A 13 -3.56 -6.06 -8.64
N ASP A 14 -3.35 -6.90 -9.67
CA ASP A 14 -2.52 -8.10 -9.55
C ASP A 14 -1.07 -7.75 -9.19
N LEU A 15 -0.56 -6.66 -9.78
CA LEU A 15 0.77 -6.15 -9.50
C LEU A 15 0.89 -5.63 -8.07
N ALA A 16 -0.06 -4.80 -7.61
CA ALA A 16 -0.07 -4.30 -6.24
C ALA A 16 -0.18 -5.42 -5.21
N GLN A 17 -1.02 -6.43 -5.48
CA GLN A 17 -1.16 -7.61 -4.65
C GLN A 17 0.16 -8.38 -4.57
N GLY A 18 0.79 -8.67 -5.71
CA GLY A 18 2.05 -9.42 -5.76
C GLY A 18 3.19 -8.70 -5.03
N ILE A 19 3.30 -7.39 -5.20
CA ILE A 19 4.30 -6.59 -4.47
C ILE A 19 4.00 -6.63 -2.97
N ALA A 20 2.78 -6.35 -2.54
CA ALA A 20 2.41 -6.35 -1.13
C ALA A 20 2.65 -7.71 -0.47
N ASP A 21 2.27 -8.82 -1.12
CA ASP A 21 2.49 -10.18 -0.60
C ASP A 21 3.99 -10.49 -0.50
N THR A 22 4.77 -10.09 -1.50
CA THR A 22 6.24 -10.24 -1.49
C THR A 22 6.85 -9.46 -0.33
N GLN A 23 6.37 -8.25 -0.03
CA GLN A 23 6.86 -7.46 1.11
C GLN A 23 6.46 -8.09 2.44
N LYS A 24 5.21 -8.55 2.58
CA LYS A 24 4.73 -9.20 3.81
C LYS A 24 5.47 -10.50 4.10
N ALA A 25 5.75 -11.30 3.07
CA ALA A 25 6.53 -12.54 3.22
C ALA A 25 7.97 -12.31 3.69
N LYS A 26 8.52 -11.10 3.51
CA LYS A 26 9.87 -10.72 3.96
C LYS A 26 9.90 -10.25 5.42
N LEU A 27 8.73 -10.07 6.07
CA LEU A 27 8.65 -9.82 7.51
C LEU A 27 9.05 -11.08 8.27
N ARG A 28 9.99 -10.96 9.22
CA ARG A 28 10.38 -12.11 10.05
C ARG A 28 9.19 -12.53 10.93
N GLU A 29 9.04 -13.82 11.24
CA GLU A 29 7.95 -14.32 12.10
C GLU A 29 7.84 -13.56 13.43
N GLN A 30 8.98 -13.26 14.08
CA GLN A 30 9.01 -12.47 15.32
C GLN A 30 8.43 -11.05 15.15
N GLN A 31 8.47 -10.47 13.96
CA GLN A 31 7.92 -9.16 13.64
C GLN A 31 6.41 -9.25 13.39
N LEU A 32 5.96 -10.31 12.72
CA LEU A 32 4.54 -10.58 12.49
C LEU A 32 3.77 -10.77 13.81
N HIS A 33 4.35 -11.44 14.80
CA HIS A 33 3.72 -11.62 16.12
C HIS A 33 3.58 -10.34 16.96
N GLN A 34 4.21 -9.23 16.54
CA GLN A 34 4.19 -7.95 17.27
C GLN A 34 3.28 -6.91 16.62
N ILE A 35 2.67 -7.21 15.48
CA ILE A 35 1.75 -6.33 14.77
C ILE A 35 0.35 -6.96 14.86
N SER A 36 -0.66 -6.18 15.26
CA SER A 36 -2.04 -6.67 15.24
C SER A 36 -2.53 -6.85 13.79
N ASP A 37 -3.51 -7.71 13.58
CA ASP A 37 -4.09 -7.88 12.23
C ASP A 37 -4.64 -6.57 11.68
N ASP A 38 -5.23 -5.73 12.53
CA ASP A 38 -5.80 -4.43 12.15
C ASP A 38 -4.70 -3.46 11.71
N ASP A 39 -3.60 -3.36 12.46
CA ASP A 39 -2.46 -2.52 12.10
C ASP A 39 -1.78 -2.98 10.80
N MET A 40 -1.69 -4.30 10.61
CA MET A 40 -1.16 -4.88 9.37
C MET A 40 -2.01 -4.50 8.17
N GLN A 41 -3.35 -4.52 8.31
CA GLN A 41 -4.27 -4.11 7.25
C GLN A 41 -4.16 -2.62 6.94
N ILE A 42 -4.03 -1.77 7.97
CA ILE A 42 -3.83 -0.32 7.81
C ILE A 42 -2.54 -0.05 7.04
N GLY A 43 -1.43 -0.65 7.48
CA GLY A 43 -0.14 -0.47 6.81
C GLY A 43 -0.17 -0.96 5.36
N GLU A 44 -0.75 -2.14 5.09
CA GLU A 44 -0.90 -2.64 3.72
C GLU A 44 -1.74 -1.70 2.84
N THR A 45 -2.81 -1.13 3.39
CA THR A 45 -3.68 -0.16 2.69
C THR A 45 -2.87 1.06 2.24
N TRP A 46 -2.09 1.66 3.14
CA TRP A 46 -1.28 2.84 2.83
C TRP A 46 -0.12 2.52 1.89
N PHE A 47 0.45 1.32 2.01
CA PHE A 47 1.53 0.86 1.13
C PHE A 47 1.02 0.68 -0.30
N VAL A 48 -0.11 0.01 -0.47
CA VAL A 48 -0.74 -0.22 -1.77
C VAL A 48 -1.25 1.08 -2.40
N TRP A 49 -1.73 2.03 -1.59
CA TRP A 49 -1.99 3.39 -2.07
C TRP A 49 -0.77 4.04 -2.73
N GLY A 50 0.41 3.85 -2.15
CA GLY A 50 1.68 4.27 -2.73
C GLY A 50 1.95 3.66 -4.10
N ILE A 51 1.68 2.36 -4.27
CA ILE A 51 1.81 1.64 -5.54
C ILE A 51 0.86 2.21 -6.59
N PHE A 52 -0.43 2.36 -6.26
CA PHE A 52 -1.41 2.92 -7.20
C PHE A 52 -1.09 4.36 -7.58
N SER A 53 -0.56 5.15 -6.65
CA SER A 53 -0.07 6.50 -6.93
C SER A 53 1.15 6.54 -7.85
N ALA A 54 1.87 5.43 -7.99
CA ALA A 54 2.98 5.30 -8.94
C ALA A 54 2.50 4.83 -10.33
N ILE A 55 1.40 4.10 -10.37
CA ILE A 55 0.79 3.57 -11.60
C ILE A 55 0.01 4.65 -12.36
N THR A 56 -0.65 5.55 -11.64
CA THR A 56 -1.55 6.55 -12.25
C THR A 56 -1.61 7.82 -11.43
N ASP A 57 -1.61 8.98 -12.09
CA ASP A 57 -1.86 10.29 -11.49
C ASP A 57 -3.36 10.63 -11.40
N ASP A 58 -4.23 9.88 -12.07
CA ASP A 58 -5.68 10.03 -11.97
C ASP A 58 -6.18 9.64 -10.58
N ARG A 59 -6.62 10.65 -9.82
CA ARG A 59 -7.11 10.52 -8.45
C ARG A 59 -8.39 9.69 -8.32
N ALA A 60 -9.29 9.75 -9.29
CA ALA A 60 -10.51 8.94 -9.27
C ALA A 60 -10.17 7.47 -9.52
N ARG A 61 -9.21 7.23 -10.42
CA ARG A 61 -8.70 5.89 -10.69
C ARG A 61 -7.96 5.29 -9.49
N GLN A 62 -7.10 6.06 -8.81
CA GLN A 62 -6.44 5.62 -7.57
C GLN A 62 -7.45 5.15 -6.51
N GLN A 63 -8.52 5.93 -6.29
CA GLN A 63 -9.58 5.58 -5.34
C GLN A 63 -10.31 4.29 -5.74
N LYS A 64 -10.63 4.13 -7.03
CA LYS A 64 -11.26 2.93 -7.55
C LYS A 64 -10.38 1.70 -7.33
N LEU A 65 -9.09 1.79 -7.62
CA LEU A 65 -8.12 0.71 -7.43
C LEU A 65 -7.98 0.34 -5.95
N LEU A 66 -7.91 1.34 -5.06
CA LEU A 66 -7.84 1.10 -3.62
C LEU A 66 -9.12 0.43 -3.10
N ALA A 67 -10.29 0.90 -3.54
CA ALA A 67 -11.56 0.28 -3.17
C ALA A 67 -11.65 -1.18 -3.64
N ASP A 68 -11.23 -1.47 -4.88
CA ASP A 68 -11.20 -2.83 -5.41
C ASP A 68 -10.23 -3.73 -4.63
N TYR A 69 -9.04 -3.21 -4.29
CA TYR A 69 -8.06 -3.91 -3.48
C TYR A 69 -8.60 -4.27 -2.10
N LEU A 70 -9.23 -3.31 -1.42
CA LEU A 70 -9.87 -3.50 -0.13
C LEU A 70 -11.01 -4.53 -0.21
N ALA A 71 -11.84 -4.45 -1.25
CA ALA A 71 -12.99 -5.36 -1.41
C ALA A 71 -12.58 -6.81 -1.70
N ARG A 72 -11.50 -7.01 -2.47
CA ARG A 72 -11.10 -8.35 -2.93
C ARG A 72 -10.13 -9.03 -1.97
N LYS A 73 -9.14 -8.30 -1.45
CA LYS A 73 -8.03 -8.88 -0.70
C LYS A 73 -8.13 -8.66 0.81
N ILE A 74 -8.25 -7.41 1.24
CA ILE A 74 -8.21 -7.10 2.68
C ILE A 74 -9.53 -7.47 3.35
N GLN A 75 -10.66 -7.18 2.71
CA GLN A 75 -12.02 -7.38 3.22
C GLN A 75 -12.17 -6.83 4.65
N PRO A 76 -11.92 -5.53 4.86
CA PRO A 76 -11.90 -4.94 6.18
C PRO A 76 -13.29 -5.02 6.83
N ARG A 77 -13.31 -5.08 8.17
CA ARG A 77 -14.58 -5.03 8.93
C ARG A 77 -15.31 -3.68 8.80
N GLY A 78 -14.58 -2.62 8.44
CA GLY A 78 -15.08 -1.26 8.29
C GLY A 78 -15.61 -0.95 6.89
N ASP A 79 -16.25 0.23 6.76
CA ASP A 79 -16.73 0.74 5.48
C ASP A 79 -15.55 1.09 4.54
N ILE A 80 -15.43 0.38 3.42
CA ILE A 80 -14.42 0.60 2.39
C ILE A 80 -14.44 2.05 1.90
N ALA A 81 -15.62 2.63 1.68
CA ALA A 81 -15.73 4.00 1.19
C ALA A 81 -15.17 5.00 2.22
N LYS A 82 -15.36 4.73 3.51
CA LYS A 82 -14.74 5.50 4.58
C LYS A 82 -13.22 5.35 4.59
N ILE A 83 -12.70 4.13 4.51
CA ILE A 83 -11.24 3.87 4.50
C ILE A 83 -10.55 4.59 3.34
N VAL A 84 -11.16 4.59 2.14
CA VAL A 84 -10.64 5.32 0.98
C VAL A 84 -10.64 6.83 1.24
N ARG A 85 -11.73 7.39 1.78
CA ARG A 85 -11.82 8.81 2.17
C ARG A 85 -10.78 9.20 3.20
N ASP A 86 -10.59 8.39 4.23
CA ASP A 86 -9.62 8.66 5.30
C ASP A 86 -8.19 8.59 4.74
N THR A 87 -7.91 7.65 3.83
CA THR A 87 -6.62 7.54 3.12
C THR A 87 -6.31 8.79 2.27
N LEU A 88 -7.31 9.32 1.57
CA LEU A 88 -7.19 10.57 0.79
C LEU A 88 -6.88 11.77 1.69
N ALA A 89 -7.50 11.83 2.87
CA ALA A 89 -7.27 12.90 3.84
C ALA A 89 -5.83 12.87 4.35
N LEU A 90 -5.33 11.69 4.75
CA LEU A 90 -3.95 11.51 5.21
C LEU A 90 -2.91 11.94 4.18
N ASP A 91 -3.14 11.61 2.90
CA ASP A 91 -2.29 12.01 1.77
C ASP A 91 -2.27 13.53 1.57
N SER A 92 -3.40 14.19 1.80
CA SER A 92 -3.55 15.64 1.63
C SER A 92 -3.00 16.43 2.84
N GLU A 93 -3.15 15.88 4.04
CA GLU A 93 -2.68 16.49 5.30
C GLU A 93 -1.17 16.34 5.51
N GLY A 94 -0.51 15.53 4.68
CA GLY A 94 0.94 15.29 4.78
C GLY A 94 1.32 14.52 6.04
N ASN A 95 0.46 13.59 6.48
CA ASN A 95 0.74 12.75 7.64
C ASN A 95 2.07 12.02 7.46
N GLN A 96 3.02 12.24 8.37
CA GLN A 96 4.41 11.78 8.22
C GLN A 96 4.50 10.25 8.13
N LEU A 97 3.70 9.57 8.94
CA LEU A 97 3.72 8.11 8.98
C LEU A 97 3.11 7.53 7.70
N PHE A 98 1.93 8.02 7.33
CA PHE A 98 1.29 7.67 6.07
C PHE A 98 2.25 7.88 4.89
N ASN A 99 2.90 9.03 4.82
CA ASN A 99 3.85 9.38 3.75
C ASN A 99 5.04 8.44 3.70
N ALA A 100 5.57 8.01 4.84
CA ALA A 100 6.68 7.05 4.89
C ALA A 100 6.27 5.70 4.29
N ILE A 101 5.07 5.21 4.63
CA ILE A 101 4.56 3.93 4.16
C ILE A 101 4.15 4.00 2.68
N SER A 102 3.47 5.07 2.26
CA SER A 102 3.07 5.26 0.86
C SER A 102 4.27 5.49 -0.06
N THR A 103 5.31 6.19 0.41
CA THR A 103 6.57 6.35 -0.33
C THR A 103 7.27 5.01 -0.52
N ALA A 104 7.27 4.16 0.50
CA ALA A 104 7.81 2.81 0.38
C ALA A 104 7.05 1.97 -0.67
N GLY A 105 5.72 2.08 -0.72
CA GLY A 105 4.90 1.46 -1.76
C GLY A 105 5.25 1.95 -3.16
N ARG A 106 5.38 3.26 -3.33
CA ARG A 106 5.80 3.89 -4.60
C ARG A 106 7.18 3.41 -5.04
N GLN A 107 8.14 3.32 -4.12
CA GLN A 107 9.49 2.81 -4.42
C GLN A 107 9.45 1.32 -4.81
N ALA A 108 8.68 0.51 -4.10
CA ALA A 108 8.56 -0.92 -4.41
C ALA A 108 8.03 -1.19 -5.82
N TYR A 109 7.15 -0.32 -6.34
CA TYR A 109 6.70 -0.36 -7.74
C TYR A 109 7.83 -0.05 -8.74
N HIS A 110 8.70 0.91 -8.44
CA HIS A 110 9.75 1.35 -9.36
C HIS A 110 11.01 0.48 -9.34
N GLU A 111 11.30 -0.20 -8.24
CA GLU A 111 12.58 -0.90 -8.00
C GLU A 111 12.54 -2.40 -8.29
N ASP A 112 11.45 -2.92 -8.86
CA ASP A 112 11.24 -4.34 -9.16
C ASP A 112 11.52 -5.27 -7.94
N GLY A 113 11.33 -4.74 -6.73
CA GLY A 113 11.18 -5.51 -5.50
C GLY A 113 12.45 -5.95 -4.74
N ASP A 114 13.68 -5.55 -5.11
CA ASP A 114 14.88 -6.25 -4.59
C ASP A 114 15.90 -5.49 -3.70
N HIS A 115 15.87 -4.16 -3.56
CA HIS A 115 17.00 -3.46 -2.88
C HIS A 115 16.73 -2.64 -1.61
N HIS A 116 15.48 -2.38 -1.21
CA HIS A 116 15.20 -1.51 -0.04
C HIS A 116 14.30 -2.13 1.07
N LEU A 117 14.19 -3.45 1.05
CA LEU A 117 13.19 -4.29 1.74
C LEU A 117 13.22 -4.27 3.28
N SER A 118 14.41 -4.31 3.89
CA SER A 118 14.55 -4.35 5.36
C SER A 118 14.20 -3.01 6.02
N LYS A 119 14.37 -1.90 5.29
CA LYS A 119 14.00 -0.55 5.76
C LYS A 119 12.48 -0.36 5.76
N ILE A 120 11.76 -0.91 4.77
CA ILE A 120 10.30 -0.81 4.66
C ILE A 120 9.62 -1.60 5.79
N ALA A 121 10.07 -2.84 6.04
CA ALA A 121 9.62 -3.65 7.17
C ALA A 121 9.85 -2.95 8.52
N ALA A 122 11.02 -2.32 8.70
CA ALA A 122 11.33 -1.57 9.91
C ALA A 122 10.46 -0.30 10.07
N ILE A 123 10.12 0.39 8.98
CA ILE A 123 9.18 1.51 8.99
C ILE A 123 7.78 1.02 9.40
N PHE A 124 7.26 -0.03 8.78
CA PHE A 124 5.98 -0.66 9.16
C PHE A 124 5.94 -1.00 10.67
N LEU A 125 7.00 -1.61 11.20
CA LEU A 125 7.05 -2.02 12.61
C LEU A 125 7.23 -0.88 13.61
N ASN A 126 8.06 0.12 13.30
CA ASN A 126 8.33 1.24 14.20
C ASN A 126 7.20 2.27 14.21
N ALA A 127 6.49 2.38 13.10
CA ALA A 127 5.29 3.19 12.94
C ALA A 127 4.16 2.78 13.88
N ILE A 128 3.82 1.48 13.82
CA ILE A 128 2.68 0.90 14.51
C ILE A 128 2.90 0.84 16.02
N LYS A 129 4.15 0.64 16.46
CA LYS A 129 4.49 0.53 17.90
C LYS A 129 4.54 1.86 18.67
N ASN A 130 4.61 3.00 17.98
CA ASN A 130 4.78 4.32 18.61
C ASN A 130 3.52 5.19 18.58
N HIS A 131 2.37 4.61 18.19
CA HIS A 131 1.03 5.18 18.29
C HIS A 131 0.17 4.32 19.21
#